data_AF-A0A955SM18-F1
#
_entry.id   AF-A0A955SM18-F1
#
_cell.length_a   1.000
_cell.length_b   1.000
_cell.length_c   1.000
_cell.angle_alpha   90.00
_cell.angle_beta   90.00
_cell.angle_gamma   90.00
#
_symmetry.space_group_name_H-M   'P 1'
#
loop_
_entity.id
_entity.type
_entity.pdbx_description
1 polymer ?
#
loop_
_entity_poly.entity_id
_entity_poly.type
_entity_poly.pdbx_seq_one_letter_code
_entity_poly.pdbx_strand_id
1 'polypeptide(L)'
;MNFVSKTLGALSLAILALTITGGPANAVLVDFEEFFIRNHNPGGTITPPWDSDMGIVENAAGDGFSAWTPRSGQKVGYGTGLFDGMQLNQLCTVDWDRTGGITTIVSYLNIWVTDGVNYAVISSEDDYRGTDFQTRDSWKIFEYSLGGFDWLFDSGTGGRSGSQYLTLNGSNATLADISDSVLVYAGPVGPTPGVGTGAPRAGYGFNLIWGDTQSNYTAQQSLNNLSVTWKDGSGGMTTYEAGEVPEPATMALIGSGLAAMA
;
A
#
# COMPACT_ATOMS: atom_id res chain seq x y z
N MET A 1 -85.07 -7.59 -22.56
CA MET A 1 -84.97 -6.95 -21.23
C MET A 1 -83.84 -7.60 -20.47
N ASN A 2 -82.97 -6.75 -19.90
CA ASN A 2 -81.66 -7.01 -19.27
C ASN A 2 -81.56 -8.28 -18.41
N PHE A 3 -80.37 -8.91 -18.36
CA PHE A 3 -79.43 -8.76 -17.22
C PHE A 3 -78.09 -9.49 -17.47
N VAL A 4 -77.03 -8.69 -17.60
CA VAL A 4 -75.71 -8.80 -16.96
C VAL A 4 -74.98 -10.16 -16.94
N SER A 5 -73.99 -10.30 -17.83
CA SER A 5 -72.83 -11.18 -17.64
C SER A 5 -71.79 -10.44 -16.78
N LYS A 6 -71.41 -11.01 -15.64
CA LYS A 6 -70.35 -10.51 -14.76
C LYS A 6 -69.01 -11.11 -15.19
N THR A 7 -68.14 -10.29 -15.77
CA THR A 7 -66.71 -10.57 -15.92
C THR A 7 -66.05 -10.43 -14.54
N LEU A 8 -65.61 -11.53 -13.93
CA LEU A 8 -64.63 -11.47 -12.84
C LEU A 8 -63.23 -11.36 -13.46
N GLY A 9 -62.56 -10.24 -13.19
CA GLY A 9 -61.17 -10.01 -13.55
C GLY A 9 -60.24 -10.92 -12.76
N ALA A 10 -59.37 -11.63 -13.48
CA ALA A 10 -58.25 -12.34 -12.88
C ALA A 10 -57.20 -11.33 -12.41
N LEU A 11 -56.98 -11.27 -11.10
CA LEU A 11 -55.92 -10.52 -10.46
C LEU A 11 -54.61 -11.31 -10.65
N SER A 12 -53.75 -10.89 -11.58
CA SER A 12 -52.42 -11.49 -11.77
C SER A 12 -51.51 -11.08 -10.61
N LEU A 13 -51.25 -12.03 -9.70
CA LEU A 13 -50.27 -11.88 -8.64
C LEU A 13 -48.87 -12.08 -9.25
N ALA A 14 -48.13 -10.99 -9.49
CA ALA A 14 -46.74 -11.07 -9.89
C ALA A 14 -45.88 -11.41 -8.66
N ILE A 15 -45.46 -12.66 -8.56
CA ILE A 15 -44.45 -13.10 -7.58
C ILE A 15 -43.11 -12.61 -8.09
N LEU A 16 -42.61 -11.51 -7.53
CA LEU A 16 -41.23 -11.09 -7.69
C LEU A 16 -40.36 -12.01 -6.83
N ALA A 17 -39.82 -13.06 -7.44
CA ALA A 17 -38.80 -13.89 -6.81
C ALA A 17 -37.51 -13.07 -6.69
N LEU A 18 -37.31 -12.46 -5.52
CA LEU A 18 -36.05 -11.82 -5.18
C LEU A 18 -35.04 -12.93 -4.86
N THR A 19 -34.26 -13.32 -5.86
CA THR A 19 -33.13 -14.22 -5.70
C THR A 19 -32.06 -13.48 -4.90
N ILE A 20 -32.00 -13.72 -3.59
CA ILE A 20 -30.88 -13.27 -2.75
C ILE A 20 -29.71 -14.20 -3.08
N THR A 21 -28.97 -13.87 -4.14
CA THR A 21 -27.65 -14.46 -4.36
C THR A 21 -26.74 -13.97 -3.24
N GLY A 22 -26.17 -14.91 -2.47
CA GLY A 22 -25.29 -14.62 -1.34
C GLY A 22 -24.28 -13.53 -1.71
N GLY A 23 -24.30 -12.43 -0.96
CA GLY A 23 -23.32 -11.37 -1.12
C GLY A 23 -21.92 -11.95 -0.93
N PRO A 24 -20.92 -11.48 -1.69
CA PRO A 24 -19.54 -11.81 -1.38
C PRO A 24 -19.30 -11.45 0.09
N ALA A 25 -18.68 -12.38 0.84
CA ALA A 25 -18.11 -12.03 2.13
C ALA A 25 -17.27 -10.76 1.90
N ASN A 26 -17.55 -9.69 2.65
CA ASN A 26 -16.74 -8.49 2.63
C ASN A 26 -15.31 -8.95 2.95
N ALA A 27 -14.48 -9.08 1.92
CA ALA A 27 -13.06 -9.15 2.11
C ALA A 27 -12.75 -7.87 2.87
N VAL A 28 -12.23 -8.01 4.10
CA VAL A 28 -11.61 -6.89 4.79
C VAL A 28 -10.49 -6.46 3.83
N LEU A 29 -10.75 -5.40 3.07
CA LEU A 29 -9.68 -4.67 2.41
C LEU A 29 -8.79 -4.22 3.56
N VAL A 30 -7.59 -4.80 3.63
CA VAL A 30 -6.54 -4.26 4.48
C VAL A 30 -6.15 -2.95 3.82
N ASP A 31 -6.78 -1.87 4.27
CA ASP A 31 -6.42 -0.51 3.88
C ASP A 31 -5.00 -0.19 4.37
N PHE A 32 -4.51 1.00 4.08
CA PHE A 32 -3.30 1.47 4.71
C PHE A 32 -3.52 1.64 6.21
N GLU A 33 -2.52 1.26 7.00
CA GLU A 33 -2.55 1.37 8.46
C GLU A 33 -1.31 2.11 8.95
N GLU A 34 -1.50 2.90 10.00
CA GLU A 34 -0.45 3.66 10.64
C GLU A 34 0.36 2.81 11.63
N PHE A 35 1.69 2.97 11.61
CA PHE A 35 2.57 2.25 12.52
C PHE A 35 3.85 3.01 12.83
N PHE A 36 4.46 2.68 13.97
CA PHE A 36 5.77 3.21 14.34
C PHE A 36 6.90 2.29 13.87
N ILE A 37 7.92 2.89 13.27
CA ILE A 37 9.11 2.18 12.82
C ILE A 37 10.17 2.31 13.89
N ARG A 38 10.75 1.17 14.27
CA ARG A 38 11.69 1.13 15.38
C ARG A 38 12.98 1.80 14.96
N ASN A 39 13.37 2.88 15.62
CA ASN A 39 14.73 3.36 15.47
C ASN A 39 15.32 3.70 16.82
N HIS A 40 16.61 3.40 16.94
CA HIS A 40 17.46 3.86 18.03
C HIS A 40 17.25 3.22 19.41
N ASN A 41 17.55 1.93 19.52
CA ASN A 41 18.16 1.36 20.73
C ASN A 41 18.97 0.11 20.31
N PRO A 42 20.21 -0.13 20.77
CA PRO A 42 20.95 -1.37 20.52
C PRO A 42 20.20 -2.68 20.89
N GLY A 43 19.03 -2.59 21.54
CA GLY A 43 18.11 -3.70 21.82
C GLY A 43 16.91 -3.87 20.87
N GLY A 44 16.73 -3.04 19.83
CA GLY A 44 15.67 -3.23 18.83
C GLY A 44 14.24 -2.95 19.29
N THR A 45 14.07 -2.18 20.38
CA THR A 45 12.78 -1.74 20.90
C THR A 45 12.61 -0.23 20.75
N ILE A 46 11.42 0.19 20.31
CA ILE A 46 10.94 1.55 20.58
C ILE A 46 10.69 1.60 22.08
N THR A 47 11.52 2.36 22.79
CA THR A 47 11.35 2.56 24.23
C THR A 47 11.31 4.05 24.50
N PRO A 48 10.42 4.51 25.41
CA PRO A 48 10.47 5.86 25.93
C PRO A 48 11.89 6.27 26.30
N PRO A 49 12.31 7.50 25.99
CA PRO A 49 11.47 8.58 25.46
C PRO A 49 11.38 8.61 23.93
N TRP A 50 11.94 7.65 23.16
CA TRP A 50 12.13 7.79 21.70
C TRP A 50 10.83 7.81 20.87
N ASP A 51 9.72 7.37 21.44
CA ASP A 51 8.37 7.43 20.90
C ASP A 51 7.46 8.48 21.53
N SER A 52 7.84 9.05 22.66
CA SER A 52 6.90 9.85 23.45
C SER A 52 6.47 11.16 22.77
N ASP A 53 7.19 11.59 21.74
CA ASP A 53 6.96 12.85 21.02
C ASP A 53 6.82 12.68 19.49
N MET A 54 6.83 11.44 18.97
CA MET A 54 6.51 11.17 17.58
C MET A 54 5.03 10.82 17.43
N GLY A 55 4.50 10.95 16.22
CA GLY A 55 3.17 10.46 15.94
C GLY A 55 2.84 10.41 14.46
N ILE A 56 1.79 9.66 14.20
CA ILE A 56 1.11 9.53 12.93
C ILE A 56 -0.38 9.43 13.28
N VAL A 57 -1.20 10.09 12.46
CA VAL A 57 -2.65 10.08 12.56
C VAL A 57 -3.20 9.99 11.16
N GLU A 58 -3.89 8.90 10.85
CA GLU A 58 -4.69 8.75 9.65
C GLU A 58 -5.73 9.87 9.54
N ASN A 59 -5.95 10.38 8.32
CA ASN A 59 -6.96 11.39 8.09
C ASN A 59 -8.38 10.78 8.11
N ALA A 60 -9.41 11.61 8.24
CA ALA A 60 -10.78 11.13 8.39
C ALA A 60 -11.33 10.37 7.15
N ALA A 61 -10.68 10.47 6.00
CA ALA A 61 -11.08 9.76 4.78
C ALA A 61 -10.39 8.38 4.66
N GLY A 62 -9.37 8.09 5.47
CA GLY A 62 -8.52 6.90 5.34
C GLY A 62 -7.57 6.94 4.14
N ASP A 63 -7.50 8.06 3.42
CA ASP A 63 -6.73 8.19 2.17
C ASP A 63 -5.33 8.80 2.37
N GLY A 64 -4.85 8.86 3.62
CA GLY A 64 -3.60 9.51 3.96
C GLY A 64 -3.43 9.78 5.45
N PHE A 65 -2.37 10.51 5.80
CA PHE A 65 -1.98 10.72 7.19
C PHE A 65 -1.34 12.08 7.45
N SER A 66 -1.26 12.45 8.73
CA SER A 66 -0.37 13.49 9.25
C SER A 66 0.64 12.89 10.21
N ALA A 67 1.93 13.13 10.00
CA ALA A 67 3.02 12.57 10.79
C ALA A 67 3.98 13.64 11.30
N TRP A 68 4.60 13.39 12.46
CA TRP A 68 5.66 14.23 13.02
C TRP A 68 6.73 13.37 13.72
N THR A 69 7.98 13.68 13.42
CA THR A 69 9.18 12.96 13.92
C THR A 69 10.20 13.99 14.40
N PRO A 70 9.98 14.67 15.54
CA PRO A 70 10.74 15.87 15.95
C PRO A 70 12.24 15.65 16.17
N ARG A 71 12.71 14.41 16.25
CA ARG A 71 14.12 14.07 16.50
C ARG A 71 14.67 13.17 15.40
N SER A 72 15.96 13.38 15.09
CA SER A 72 16.71 12.51 14.19
C SER A 72 16.64 11.05 14.65
N GLY A 73 16.48 10.14 13.68
CA GLY A 73 16.26 8.73 13.92
C GLY A 73 14.79 8.35 13.92
N GLN A 74 13.84 9.22 14.28
CA GLN A 74 12.45 8.80 14.36
C GLN A 74 11.86 8.50 12.98
N LYS A 75 11.04 7.45 12.90
CA LYS A 75 10.38 6.98 11.68
C LYS A 75 8.98 6.48 11.99
N VAL A 76 8.01 6.90 11.20
CA VAL A 76 6.64 6.35 11.18
C VAL A 76 6.34 5.83 9.78
N GLY A 77 5.42 4.89 9.67
CA GLY A 77 4.99 4.33 8.42
C GLY A 77 3.46 4.31 8.29
N TYR A 78 3.01 4.36 7.04
CA TYR A 78 1.64 4.13 6.62
C TYR A 78 1.69 3.06 5.54
N GLY A 79 1.17 1.87 5.81
CA GLY A 79 1.44 0.70 4.97
C GLY A 79 0.26 -0.25 4.84
N THR A 80 0.24 -1.02 3.76
CA THR A 80 -0.82 -1.98 3.46
C THR A 80 -0.24 -3.34 3.08
N GLY A 81 -1.00 -4.41 3.38
CA GLY A 81 -0.77 -5.76 2.88
C GLY A 81 -1.51 -6.07 1.58
N LEU A 82 -2.26 -5.13 1.00
CA LEU A 82 -3.07 -5.33 -0.21
C LEU A 82 -2.27 -5.86 -1.39
N PHE A 83 -1.00 -5.47 -1.50
CA PHE A 83 -0.11 -5.85 -2.59
C PHE A 83 0.74 -7.09 -2.28
N ASP A 84 0.61 -7.69 -1.09
CA ASP A 84 1.41 -8.87 -0.74
C ASP A 84 1.10 -10.05 -1.69
N GLY A 85 2.15 -10.67 -2.21
CA GLY A 85 2.08 -11.72 -3.22
C GLY A 85 1.96 -11.19 -4.66
N MET A 86 1.81 -9.88 -4.88
CA MET A 86 1.84 -9.27 -6.21
C MET A 86 3.27 -9.28 -6.77
N GLN A 87 3.41 -9.48 -8.08
CA GLN A 87 4.70 -9.33 -8.75
C GLN A 87 5.15 -7.87 -8.68
N LEU A 88 6.39 -7.61 -8.27
CA LEU A 88 6.87 -6.24 -8.08
C LEU A 88 6.76 -5.42 -9.38
N ASN A 89 7.06 -6.04 -10.51
CA ASN A 89 7.03 -5.41 -11.82
C ASN A 89 5.61 -5.11 -12.35
N GLN A 90 4.54 -5.51 -11.64
CA GLN A 90 3.17 -5.10 -11.95
C GLN A 90 2.88 -3.69 -11.42
N LEU A 91 3.55 -3.24 -10.36
CA LEU A 91 3.37 -1.90 -9.80
C LEU A 91 3.83 -0.83 -10.80
N CYS A 92 2.97 0.15 -11.07
CA CYS A 92 3.19 1.14 -12.11
C CYS A 92 3.38 2.55 -11.56
N THR A 93 2.57 2.98 -10.59
CA THR A 93 2.72 4.30 -9.99
C THR A 93 2.06 4.36 -8.63
N VAL A 94 2.48 5.34 -7.86
CA VAL A 94 1.94 5.72 -6.56
C VAL A 94 1.83 7.22 -6.56
N ASP A 95 0.69 7.75 -6.17
CA ASP A 95 0.47 9.19 -6.17
C ASP A 95 -0.28 9.63 -4.91
N TRP A 96 -0.08 10.89 -4.52
CA TRP A 96 -0.76 11.51 -3.38
C TRP A 96 -0.55 13.03 -3.36
N ASP A 97 -1.51 13.73 -2.76
CA ASP A 97 -1.47 15.17 -2.57
C ASP A 97 -0.75 15.54 -1.27
N ARG A 98 0.23 16.45 -1.35
CA ARG A 98 0.80 17.06 -0.14
C ARG A 98 -0.18 18.11 0.38
N THR A 99 -0.68 17.93 1.59
CA THR A 99 -1.63 18.85 2.22
C THR A 99 -0.99 19.71 3.33
N GLY A 100 0.20 19.35 3.79
CA GLY A 100 0.96 20.14 4.78
C GLY A 100 2.39 19.65 4.99
N GLY A 101 3.21 20.45 5.67
CA GLY A 101 4.58 20.07 6.06
C GLY A 101 5.70 20.64 5.19
N ILE A 102 6.89 20.02 5.28
CA ILE A 102 8.07 20.39 4.50
C ILE A 102 7.84 20.12 3.01
N THR A 103 8.15 21.09 2.15
CA THR A 103 7.89 20.98 0.71
C THR A 103 9.05 20.38 -0.10
N THR A 104 10.26 20.39 0.46
CA THR A 104 11.48 19.95 -0.24
C THR A 104 11.75 18.45 -0.16
N ILE A 105 10.95 17.72 0.63
CA ILE A 105 11.18 16.32 0.97
C ILE A 105 9.83 15.59 0.97
N VAL A 106 9.77 14.39 0.39
CA VAL A 106 8.57 13.54 0.36
C VAL A 106 8.73 12.34 1.28
N SER A 107 7.62 11.73 1.70
CA SER A 107 7.66 10.42 2.38
C SER A 107 8.25 9.36 1.45
N TYR A 108 9.17 8.54 1.97
CA TYR A 108 9.78 7.45 1.21
C TYR A 108 8.77 6.39 0.84
N LEU A 109 8.93 5.78 -0.33
CA LEU A 109 8.26 4.52 -0.63
C LEU A 109 9.22 3.38 -0.31
N ASN A 110 8.80 2.43 0.53
CA ASN A 110 9.52 1.20 0.80
C ASN A 110 8.64 0.00 0.47
N ILE A 111 9.19 -0.92 -0.33
CA ILE A 111 8.54 -2.15 -0.74
C ILE A 111 9.43 -3.32 -0.32
N TRP A 112 8.92 -4.16 0.58
CA TRP A 112 9.52 -5.44 0.90
C TRP A 112 9.29 -6.42 -0.25
N VAL A 113 10.37 -7.03 -0.72
CA VAL A 113 10.34 -7.95 -1.86
C VAL A 113 11.06 -9.27 -1.56
N THR A 114 10.59 -10.36 -2.15
CA THR A 114 11.13 -11.73 -1.96
C THR A 114 10.95 -12.59 -3.20
N ASP A 115 11.83 -13.57 -3.39
CA ASP A 115 11.65 -14.70 -4.33
C ASP A 115 11.20 -16.00 -3.60
N GLY A 116 10.84 -15.89 -2.31
CA GLY A 116 10.53 -17.00 -1.40
C GLY A 116 11.73 -17.54 -0.61
N VAL A 117 12.96 -17.12 -0.93
CA VAL A 117 14.20 -17.52 -0.23
C VAL A 117 14.98 -16.31 0.26
N ASN A 118 15.17 -15.33 -0.62
CA ASN A 118 15.85 -14.07 -0.40
C ASN A 118 14.85 -12.95 -0.12
N TYR A 119 15.34 -11.85 0.40
CA TYR A 119 14.53 -10.65 0.54
C TYR A 119 15.36 -9.37 0.46
N ALA A 120 14.67 -8.27 0.17
CA ALA A 120 15.20 -6.91 0.24
C ALA A 120 14.07 -5.90 0.47
N VAL A 121 14.46 -4.66 0.80
CA VAL A 121 13.61 -3.47 0.64
C VAL A 121 14.05 -2.72 -0.61
N ILE A 122 13.14 -2.58 -1.57
CA ILE A 122 13.28 -1.62 -2.67
C ILE A 122 12.67 -0.30 -2.22
N SER A 123 13.41 0.79 -2.38
CA SER A 123 13.05 2.09 -1.83
C SER A 123 13.18 3.21 -2.84
N SER A 124 12.31 4.21 -2.72
CA SER A 124 12.44 5.49 -3.40
C SER A 124 12.63 6.60 -2.37
N GLU A 125 13.77 7.31 -2.47
CA GLU A 125 14.16 8.36 -1.51
C GLU A 125 14.01 9.80 -2.04
N ASP A 126 13.81 9.97 -3.35
CA ASP A 126 13.45 11.20 -4.07
C ASP A 126 11.96 11.25 -4.39
N ASP A 127 11.50 12.31 -5.06
CA ASP A 127 10.10 12.49 -5.43
C ASP A 127 9.67 11.51 -6.55
N TYR A 128 8.96 10.46 -6.17
CA TYR A 128 8.46 9.40 -7.07
C TYR A 128 6.98 9.53 -7.41
N ARG A 129 6.27 10.48 -6.81
CA ARG A 129 4.82 10.55 -6.93
C ARG A 129 4.39 10.76 -8.37
N GLY A 130 3.44 9.95 -8.82
CA GLY A 130 2.93 9.98 -10.19
C GLY A 130 3.94 9.53 -11.25
N THR A 131 5.15 9.08 -10.87
CA THR A 131 6.14 8.59 -11.84
C THR A 131 5.85 7.17 -12.30
N ASP A 132 6.20 6.84 -13.54
CA ASP A 132 6.08 5.49 -14.06
C ASP A 132 7.24 4.61 -13.56
N PHE A 133 6.93 3.66 -12.70
CA PHE A 133 7.88 2.74 -12.08
C PHE A 133 8.55 1.80 -13.09
N GLN A 134 7.92 1.61 -14.25
CA GLN A 134 8.43 0.75 -15.32
C GLN A 134 9.60 1.40 -16.06
N THR A 135 9.73 2.73 -16.00
CA THR A 135 10.79 3.50 -16.66
C THR A 135 11.68 4.26 -15.67
N ARG A 136 11.25 4.39 -14.42
CA ARG A 136 12.02 4.97 -13.33
C ARG A 136 13.20 4.07 -12.94
N ASP A 137 14.39 4.65 -12.92
CA ASP A 137 15.68 3.98 -12.68
C ASP A 137 16.33 4.37 -11.34
N SER A 138 15.62 5.13 -10.50
CA SER A 138 16.16 5.72 -9.27
C SER A 138 15.77 4.92 -8.03
N TRP A 139 15.76 3.58 -8.15
CA TRP A 139 15.44 2.66 -7.07
C TRP A 139 16.67 2.35 -6.23
N LYS A 140 16.52 2.43 -4.91
CA LYS A 140 17.55 2.03 -3.94
C LYS A 140 17.19 0.69 -3.32
N ILE A 141 18.20 -0.01 -2.83
CA ILE A 141 18.04 -1.28 -2.13
C ILE A 141 18.60 -1.22 -0.71
N PHE A 142 17.83 -1.68 0.25
CA PHE A 142 18.14 -1.73 1.69
C PHE A 142 17.69 -3.06 2.29
N GLU A 143 18.10 -3.32 3.53
CA GLU A 143 17.57 -4.39 4.38
C GLU A 143 17.38 -5.73 3.65
N TYR A 144 18.49 -6.41 3.32
CA TYR A 144 18.49 -7.57 2.44
C TYR A 144 19.14 -8.80 3.07
N SER A 145 18.73 -9.98 2.60
CA SER A 145 19.36 -11.25 2.97
C SER A 145 20.82 -11.31 2.53
N LEU A 146 21.63 -12.13 3.21
CA LEU A 146 23.04 -12.29 2.86
C LEU A 146 23.18 -12.87 1.44
N GLY A 147 23.84 -12.15 0.54
CA GLY A 147 24.04 -12.61 -0.84
C GLY A 147 24.21 -11.46 -1.84
N GLY A 148 24.26 -11.82 -3.13
CA GLY A 148 24.14 -10.86 -4.23
C GLY A 148 22.68 -10.55 -4.57
N PHE A 149 22.48 -9.73 -5.61
CA PHE A 149 21.14 -9.28 -6.03
C PHE A 149 20.66 -9.91 -7.34
N ASP A 150 21.37 -10.91 -7.85
CA ASP A 150 21.02 -11.59 -9.11
C ASP A 150 19.61 -12.18 -9.09
N TRP A 151 19.13 -12.61 -7.92
CA TRP A 151 17.79 -13.17 -7.73
C TRP A 151 16.65 -12.19 -8.07
N LEU A 152 16.92 -10.88 -8.12
CA LEU A 152 15.93 -9.88 -8.51
C LEU A 152 15.62 -9.90 -10.01
N PHE A 153 16.44 -10.58 -10.82
CA PHE A 153 16.42 -10.47 -12.27
C PHE A 153 16.37 -11.86 -12.92
N ASP A 154 15.72 -11.97 -14.08
CA ASP A 154 15.69 -13.24 -14.83
C ASP A 154 17.08 -13.61 -15.40
N SER A 155 17.93 -12.61 -15.62
CA SER A 155 19.31 -12.79 -16.08
C SER A 155 20.16 -11.55 -15.80
N GLY A 156 21.49 -11.73 -15.88
CA GLY A 156 22.46 -10.66 -15.67
C GLY A 156 23.03 -10.65 -14.25
N THR A 157 23.76 -9.59 -13.92
CA THR A 157 24.36 -9.41 -12.60
C THR A 157 23.68 -8.24 -11.88
N GLY A 158 22.95 -8.57 -10.83
CA GLY A 158 22.33 -7.63 -9.93
C GLY A 158 23.36 -7.03 -8.97
N GLY A 159 23.31 -5.73 -8.78
CA GLY A 159 24.27 -4.98 -7.99
C GLY A 159 23.64 -3.85 -7.19
N ARG A 160 24.49 -3.22 -6.38
CA ARG A 160 24.17 -1.99 -5.64
C ARG A 160 25.33 -1.03 -5.79
N SER A 161 25.06 0.16 -6.29
CA SER A 161 26.06 1.21 -6.44
C SER A 161 26.52 1.77 -5.08
N GLY A 162 27.60 2.56 -5.07
CA GLY A 162 28.04 3.26 -3.85
C GLY A 162 27.00 4.21 -3.27
N SER A 163 26.13 4.77 -4.13
CA SER A 163 24.97 5.59 -3.74
C SER A 163 23.71 4.76 -3.49
N GLN A 164 23.86 3.45 -3.36
CA GLN A 164 22.83 2.48 -2.96
C GLN A 164 21.75 2.19 -4.00
N TYR A 165 21.84 2.76 -5.21
CA TYR A 165 20.95 2.42 -6.32
C TYR A 165 21.08 0.96 -6.72
N LEU A 166 19.95 0.31 -6.96
CA LEU A 166 19.84 -1.01 -7.56
C LEU A 166 20.37 -0.94 -9.00
N THR A 167 21.26 -1.86 -9.34
CA THR A 167 21.82 -1.94 -10.69
C THR A 167 21.65 -3.31 -11.31
N LEU A 168 21.51 -3.34 -12.63
CA LEU A 168 21.58 -4.52 -13.47
C LEU A 168 22.72 -4.31 -14.47
N ASN A 169 23.71 -5.20 -14.45
CA ASN A 169 24.90 -5.11 -15.31
C ASN A 169 25.64 -3.78 -15.21
N GLY A 170 25.60 -3.14 -14.02
CA GLY A 170 26.26 -1.87 -13.75
C GLY A 170 25.47 -0.61 -14.11
N SER A 171 24.32 -0.75 -14.78
CA SER A 171 23.37 0.35 -15.04
C SER A 171 22.27 0.35 -14.00
N ASN A 172 21.66 1.50 -13.72
CA ASN A 172 20.50 1.56 -12.85
C ASN A 172 19.33 0.72 -13.41
N ALA A 173 18.69 -0.05 -12.54
CA ALA A 173 17.56 -0.90 -12.91
C ALA A 173 16.21 -0.18 -12.69
N THR A 174 15.23 -0.57 -13.49
CA THR A 174 13.82 -0.19 -13.38
C THR A 174 12.99 -1.34 -12.83
N LEU A 175 11.70 -1.12 -12.51
CA LEU A 175 10.83 -2.26 -12.16
C LEU A 175 10.53 -3.16 -13.35
N ALA A 176 10.68 -2.68 -14.59
CA ALA A 176 10.50 -3.52 -15.78
C ALA A 176 11.63 -4.55 -15.97
N ASP A 177 12.78 -4.34 -15.33
CA ASP A 177 13.90 -5.28 -15.35
C ASP A 177 13.72 -6.42 -14.34
N ILE A 178 12.83 -6.24 -13.35
CA ILE A 178 12.65 -7.18 -12.24
C ILE A 178 11.92 -8.44 -12.72
N SER A 179 12.42 -9.59 -12.27
CA SER A 179 11.85 -10.91 -12.54
C SER A 179 10.41 -11.02 -12.05
N ASP A 180 9.58 -11.73 -12.82
CA ASP A 180 8.22 -12.14 -12.45
C ASP A 180 8.16 -13.02 -11.19
N SER A 181 9.30 -13.57 -10.76
CA SER A 181 9.41 -14.37 -9.53
C SER A 181 9.55 -13.51 -8.26
N VAL A 182 9.82 -12.21 -8.40
CA VAL A 182 9.98 -11.28 -7.27
C VAL A 182 8.61 -10.73 -6.88
N LEU A 183 8.19 -11.06 -5.67
CA LEU A 183 6.91 -10.70 -5.12
C LEU A 183 7.06 -9.65 -4.03
N VAL A 184 6.08 -8.76 -3.91
CA VAL A 184 5.87 -7.97 -2.69
C VAL A 184 5.50 -8.92 -1.55
N TYR A 185 5.99 -8.69 -0.33
CA TYR A 185 5.62 -9.51 0.83
C TYR A 185 5.64 -8.69 2.12
N ALA A 186 4.90 -9.12 3.14
CA ALA A 186 4.71 -8.44 4.43
C ALA A 186 5.98 -8.00 5.21
N GLY A 187 7.16 -8.40 4.75
CA GLY A 187 8.42 -8.25 5.46
C GLY A 187 8.63 -9.36 6.51
N PRO A 188 9.82 -9.45 7.10
CA PRO A 188 10.14 -10.50 8.05
C PRO A 188 9.64 -10.15 9.47
N VAL A 189 9.10 -11.15 10.16
CA VAL A 189 8.63 -10.99 11.55
C VAL A 189 9.79 -11.21 12.53
N GLY A 190 10.10 -10.21 13.35
CA GLY A 190 11.13 -10.31 14.38
C GLY A 190 12.58 -10.16 13.87
N PRO A 191 13.59 -10.37 14.73
CA PRO A 191 15.01 -10.20 14.40
C PRO A 191 15.43 -11.08 13.21
N THR A 192 15.95 -10.46 12.14
CA THR A 192 16.27 -11.15 10.88
C THR A 192 17.66 -10.74 10.39
N PRO A 193 18.56 -11.68 10.01
CA PRO A 193 19.94 -11.36 9.63
C PRO A 193 20.03 -10.49 8.38
N GLY A 194 20.65 -9.31 8.47
CA GLY A 194 20.72 -8.36 7.35
C GLY A 194 19.63 -7.29 7.36
N VAL A 195 18.71 -7.35 8.34
CA VAL A 195 17.71 -6.32 8.58
C VAL A 195 18.06 -5.52 9.83
N GLY A 196 18.35 -4.25 9.64
CA GLY A 196 18.58 -3.24 10.67
C GLY A 196 17.33 -2.96 11.50
N THR A 197 17.53 -2.29 12.64
CA THR A 197 16.42 -1.95 13.54
C THR A 197 15.45 -0.97 12.90
N GLY A 198 15.95 -0.08 12.04
CA GLY A 198 15.21 0.97 11.31
C GLY A 198 14.30 0.50 10.19
N ALA A 199 14.18 -0.81 9.97
CA ALA A 199 13.36 -1.37 8.90
C ALA A 199 11.87 -1.42 9.30
N PRO A 200 10.93 -1.19 8.37
CA PRO A 200 9.51 -1.35 8.64
C PRO A 200 9.18 -2.83 8.88
N ARG A 201 8.70 -3.21 10.07
CA ARG A 201 8.39 -4.61 10.43
C ARG A 201 6.96 -4.79 10.95
N ALA A 202 6.02 -4.03 10.38
CA ALA A 202 4.64 -4.01 10.84
C ALA A 202 3.73 -5.02 10.12
N GLY A 203 4.27 -5.83 9.20
CA GLY A 203 3.49 -6.83 8.46
C GLY A 203 2.86 -6.28 7.17
N TYR A 204 3.37 -5.16 6.66
CA TYR A 204 2.92 -4.57 5.40
C TYR A 204 4.08 -4.57 4.40
N GLY A 205 3.85 -5.14 3.22
CA GLY A 205 4.88 -5.18 2.18
C GLY A 205 5.10 -3.85 1.49
N PHE A 206 4.09 -2.98 1.49
CA PHE A 206 4.11 -1.70 0.81
C PHE A 206 3.89 -0.55 1.81
N ASN A 207 4.85 0.38 1.90
CA ASN A 207 4.89 1.36 2.99
C ASN A 207 5.32 2.75 2.51
N LEU A 208 4.58 3.78 2.89
CA LEU A 208 5.04 5.16 2.89
C LEU A 208 5.67 5.49 4.25
N ILE A 209 6.88 6.04 4.26
CA ILE A 209 7.64 6.30 5.49
C ILE A 209 7.96 7.78 5.63
N TRP A 210 7.66 8.33 6.81
CA TRP A 210 8.10 9.66 7.21
C TRP A 210 9.14 9.55 8.33
N GLY A 211 10.30 10.18 8.15
CA GLY A 211 11.40 10.10 9.10
C GLY A 211 12.69 9.51 8.50
N ASP A 212 13.84 9.93 9.00
CA ASP A 212 15.11 9.27 8.72
C ASP A 212 16.08 9.26 9.92
N THR A 213 17.15 8.48 9.81
CA THR A 213 18.37 8.55 10.62
C THR A 213 19.06 9.90 10.59
N GLN A 214 18.76 10.73 9.60
CA GLN A 214 19.25 12.09 9.46
C GLN A 214 18.21 13.12 9.96
N SER A 215 18.66 14.31 10.32
CA SER A 215 17.80 15.38 10.86
C SER A 215 16.96 16.12 9.79
N ASN A 216 16.86 15.60 8.58
CA ASN A 216 16.13 16.22 7.46
C ASN A 216 14.61 16.00 7.53
N TYR A 217 14.13 15.04 8.32
CA TYR A 217 12.70 14.74 8.51
C TYR A 217 12.13 15.24 9.85
N THR A 218 12.74 16.23 10.50
CA THR A 218 12.32 16.62 11.86
C THR A 218 11.07 17.49 11.94
N ALA A 219 10.33 17.67 10.85
CA ALA A 219 9.10 18.45 10.82
C ALA A 219 7.87 17.58 10.57
N GLN A 220 6.71 18.20 10.57
CA GLN A 220 5.45 17.57 10.22
C GLN A 220 5.36 17.37 8.69
N GLN A 221 4.65 16.33 8.28
CA GLN A 221 4.23 16.07 6.91
C GLN A 221 2.78 15.59 6.91
N SER A 222 2.00 16.03 5.91
CA SER A 222 0.63 15.56 5.70
C SER A 222 0.39 15.24 4.24
N LEU A 223 -0.31 14.13 3.99
CA LEU A 223 -0.74 13.71 2.66
C LEU A 223 -2.17 13.18 2.66
N ASN A 224 -2.84 13.31 1.51
CA ASN A 224 -4.18 12.81 1.22
C ASN A 224 -4.24 12.21 -0.19
N ASN A 225 -5.38 11.63 -0.55
CA ASN A 225 -5.66 11.10 -1.89
C ASN A 225 -4.60 10.09 -2.36
N LEU A 226 -4.18 9.19 -1.46
CA LEU A 226 -3.20 8.16 -1.78
C LEU A 226 -3.80 7.16 -2.77
N SER A 227 -3.12 6.99 -3.90
CA SER A 227 -3.48 6.01 -4.92
C SER A 227 -2.29 5.14 -5.32
N VAL A 228 -2.57 3.91 -5.70
CA VAL A 228 -1.59 2.97 -6.25
C VAL A 228 -2.17 2.34 -7.50
N THR A 229 -1.40 2.36 -8.59
CA THR A 229 -1.81 1.79 -9.88
C THR A 229 -0.88 0.64 -10.28
N TRP A 230 -1.45 -0.45 -10.78
CA TRP A 230 -0.72 -1.62 -11.24
C TRP A 230 -1.33 -2.23 -12.52
N LYS A 231 -0.56 -3.09 -13.18
CA LYS A 231 -1.03 -3.95 -14.27
C LYS A 231 -1.64 -5.22 -13.69
N ASP A 232 -2.89 -5.51 -14.02
CA ASP A 232 -3.51 -6.79 -13.70
C ASP A 232 -2.95 -7.93 -14.57
N GLY A 233 -3.35 -9.17 -14.26
CA GLY A 233 -2.89 -10.36 -15.00
C GLY A 233 -3.31 -10.42 -16.49
N SER A 234 -4.18 -9.50 -16.95
CA SER A 234 -4.54 -9.33 -18.35
C SER A 234 -3.76 -8.20 -19.06
N GLY A 235 -2.92 -7.48 -18.32
CA GLY A 235 -2.23 -6.28 -18.77
C GLY A 235 -3.09 -5.00 -18.71
N GLY A 236 -4.28 -5.08 -18.14
CA GLY A 236 -5.14 -3.92 -17.86
C GLY A 236 -4.59 -3.11 -16.68
N MET A 237 -4.84 -1.80 -16.68
CA MET A 237 -4.45 -0.94 -15.57
C MET A 237 -5.55 -0.93 -14.51
N THR A 238 -5.20 -1.21 -13.27
CA THR A 238 -6.09 -1.07 -12.11
C THR A 238 -5.52 -0.02 -11.16
N THR A 239 -6.38 0.84 -10.63
CA THR A 239 -6.04 1.84 -9.61
C THR A 239 -6.82 1.55 -8.34
N TYR A 240 -6.11 1.52 -7.23
CA TYR A 240 -6.65 1.52 -5.89
C TYR A 240 -6.53 2.93 -5.32
N GLU A 241 -7.64 3.44 -4.81
CA GLU A 241 -7.71 4.66 -4.02
C GLU A 241 -7.81 4.22 -2.56
N ALA A 242 -6.87 4.66 -1.71
CA ALA A 242 -6.91 4.39 -0.29
C ALA A 242 -8.11 5.08 0.38
N GLY A 243 -8.55 4.54 1.51
CA GLY A 243 -9.67 5.08 2.29
C GLY A 243 -10.98 4.33 2.12
N GLU A 244 -12.02 4.88 2.76
CA GLU A 244 -13.34 4.24 2.82
C GLU A 244 -13.90 4.00 1.41
N VAL A 245 -13.94 2.73 0.99
CA VAL A 245 -14.65 2.32 -0.21
C VAL A 245 -16.12 2.69 0.00
N PRO A 246 -16.72 3.57 -0.84
CA PRO A 246 -18.11 3.92 -0.70
C PRO A 246 -18.96 2.65 -0.74
N GLU A 247 -19.75 2.41 0.31
CA GLU A 247 -20.71 1.31 0.37
C GLU A 247 -21.47 1.26 -0.97
N PRO A 248 -21.49 0.10 -1.66
CA PRO A 248 -22.15 -0.02 -2.95
C PRO A 248 -23.59 0.52 -2.82
N ALA A 249 -23.98 1.45 -3.70
CA ALA A 249 -25.29 2.10 -3.64
C ALA A 249 -26.48 1.13 -3.57
N THR A 250 -26.27 -0.13 -3.95
CA THR A 250 -27.17 -1.27 -3.78
C THR A 250 -27.57 -1.52 -2.32
N MET A 251 -26.67 -1.34 -1.35
CA MET A 251 -26.99 -1.48 0.09
C MET A 251 -27.89 -0.34 0.58
N ALA A 252 -27.67 0.88 0.11
CA ALA A 252 -28.55 2.03 0.37
C ALA A 252 -29.95 1.84 -0.23
N LEU A 253 -30.06 1.15 -1.38
CA LEU A 253 -31.35 0.86 -2.03
C LEU A 253 -32.15 -0.21 -1.26
N ILE A 254 -31.50 -1.22 -0.67
CA ILE A 254 -32.16 -2.22 0.18
C ILE A 254 -32.65 -1.59 1.49
N GLY A 255 -31.85 -0.72 2.12
CA GLY A 255 -32.24 -0.01 3.33
C GLY A 255 -33.45 0.93 3.12
N SER A 256 -33.46 1.68 2.02
CA SER A 256 -34.58 2.56 1.66
C SER A 256 -35.83 1.80 1.21
N GLY A 257 -35.66 0.66 0.53
CA GLY A 257 -36.77 -0.22 0.15
C GLY A 257 -37.47 -0.89 1.34
N LEU A 258 -36.72 -1.29 2.37
CA LEU A 258 -37.29 -1.84 3.62
C LEU A 258 -38.00 -0.78 4.47
N ALA A 259 -37.46 0.44 4.53
CA ALA A 259 -38.08 1.55 5.24
C ALA A 259 -39.38 2.04 4.59
N ALA A 260 -39.53 1.87 3.26
CA ALA A 260 -40.77 2.17 2.55
C ALA A 260 -41.85 1.07 2.69
N MET A 261 -41.51 -0.08 3.26
CA MET A 261 -42.42 -1.21 3.49
C MET A 261 -42.82 -1.40 4.97
N ALA A 262 -42.33 -0.54 5.88
CA ALA A 262 -42.74 -0.47 7.28
C ALA A 262 -43.77 0.65 7.49
#